data_AF-A0A9P0AYR7-F1
#
_entry.id   AF-A0A9P0AYR7-F1
#
_cell.length_a   1.000
_cell.length_b   1.000
_cell.length_c   1.000
_cell.angle_alpha   90.00
_cell.angle_beta   90.00
_cell.angle_gamma   90.00
#
_symmetry.space_group_name_H-M   'P 1'
#
loop_
_entity.id
_entity.type
_entity.pdbx_description
1 polymer ?
#
loop_
_entity_poly.entity_id
_entity_poly.type
_entity_poly.pdbx_seq_one_letter_code
_entity_poly.pdbx_strand_id
1 'polypeptide(L)'
;MNRFNNSENYNSVQINSTLEDNILSSNGTGSDTVPQWTVNFYFVFAFFGSLANLIYIFAILTSKRNGTLLLVLQISFVDTILFYVAILEIYTIQKRSWIFSAENCQFFSGMEIVMNTLIVYLLLCLNCHIISLWNLNKFEVNKENNPLTSCRDDSDECLVTKNENKSNTAYRTRNIEVSVVFPSIFIWFVSVSLSIPSFTLSSILNVDEKYNMCGIEDGFYGEIMQKLLLVFKIVIPFSLLMFSLVVLVVIIFKTTRNRINNSLTKKFTEIRILLIFSVLITLCFFLTSTQRNVLFVYHYFNLPFQNTDVNFIASPFFANTQNSKMSLYFSMLYYTGSSVRGCLYFYVLPKFRHLLTNKVMCFDINK
;
A
#
# COMPACT_ATOMS: atom_id res chain seq x y z
N MET A 1 14.04 -24.19 -47.56
CA MET A 1 13.26 -23.55 -46.47
C MET A 1 13.08 -24.62 -45.40
N ASN A 2 14.14 -24.87 -44.63
CA ASN A 2 14.24 -26.02 -43.71
C ASN A 2 13.92 -25.56 -42.28
N ARG A 3 12.90 -26.17 -41.69
CA ARG A 3 12.63 -26.13 -40.26
C ARG A 3 13.71 -26.96 -39.55
N PHE A 4 14.53 -26.30 -38.74
CA PHE A 4 15.32 -26.98 -37.72
C PHE A 4 14.45 -27.13 -36.48
N ASN A 5 14.06 -28.38 -36.20
CA ASN A 5 13.67 -28.84 -34.88
C ASN A 5 14.94 -28.88 -34.03
N ASN A 6 15.06 -27.99 -33.04
CA ASN A 6 15.96 -28.20 -31.93
C ASN A 6 15.11 -28.49 -30.69
N SER A 7 15.01 -29.78 -30.37
CA SER A 7 14.69 -30.24 -29.03
C SER A 7 15.94 -30.03 -28.17
N GLU A 8 15.97 -28.97 -27.38
CA GLU A 8 17.01 -28.81 -26.36
C GLU A 8 16.64 -29.66 -25.14
N ASN A 9 17.49 -30.65 -24.90
CA ASN A 9 17.53 -31.44 -23.67
C ASN A 9 17.79 -30.50 -22.49
N TYR A 10 16.80 -30.30 -21.65
CA TYR A 10 16.99 -29.73 -20.32
C TYR A 10 17.69 -30.76 -19.45
N ASN A 11 18.99 -30.57 -19.21
CA ASN A 11 19.74 -31.31 -18.20
C ASN A 11 19.24 -30.88 -16.82
N SER A 12 18.64 -31.82 -16.09
CA SER A 12 18.33 -31.73 -14.67
C SER A 12 19.61 -31.45 -13.88
N VAL A 13 19.72 -30.26 -13.29
CA VAL A 13 20.80 -29.93 -12.35
C VAL A 13 20.50 -30.66 -11.03
N GLN A 14 21.27 -31.72 -10.75
CA GLN A 14 21.27 -32.39 -9.45
C GLN A 14 21.89 -31.47 -8.39
N ILE A 15 21.08 -31.02 -7.44
CA ILE A 15 21.55 -30.33 -6.24
C ILE A 15 22.18 -31.37 -5.30
N ASN A 16 23.40 -31.11 -4.86
CA ASN A 16 24.22 -32.03 -4.05
C ASN A 16 23.51 -32.50 -2.76
N SER A 17 23.46 -33.82 -2.62
CA SER A 17 22.83 -34.67 -1.60
C SER A 17 23.48 -34.63 -0.20
N THR A 18 24.22 -33.58 0.18
CA THR A 18 24.91 -33.52 1.49
C THR A 18 24.19 -32.68 2.55
N LEU A 19 23.09 -32.00 2.17
CA LEU A 19 22.17 -31.36 3.12
C LEU A 19 20.98 -32.28 3.49
N GLU A 20 20.73 -33.35 2.71
CA GLU A 20 19.57 -34.24 2.87
C GLU A 20 19.69 -35.18 4.08
N ASP A 21 20.89 -35.63 4.45
CA ASP A 21 21.05 -36.63 5.53
C ASP A 21 20.76 -36.08 6.94
N ASN A 22 20.86 -34.77 7.14
CA ASN A 22 20.44 -34.12 8.40
C ASN A 22 18.95 -33.76 8.44
N ILE A 23 18.25 -33.85 7.30
CA ILE A 23 16.82 -33.52 7.18
C ILE A 23 15.95 -34.80 7.18
N LEU A 24 16.47 -35.91 6.67
CA LEU A 24 15.73 -37.17 6.52
C LEU A 24 15.49 -37.96 7.83
N SER A 25 16.09 -37.57 8.96
CA SER A 25 15.88 -38.23 10.26
C SER A 25 14.73 -37.67 11.10
N SER A 26 14.00 -36.67 10.59
CA SER A 26 12.77 -36.16 11.22
C SER A 26 11.51 -36.74 10.56
N ASN A 27 11.40 -38.07 10.54
CA ASN A 27 10.15 -38.75 10.21
C ASN A 27 9.38 -39.00 11.51
N GLY A 28 8.32 -38.22 11.76
CA GLY A 28 7.45 -38.44 12.90
C GLY A 28 6.36 -37.39 13.12
N THR A 29 5.23 -37.56 12.44
CA THR A 29 3.87 -37.13 12.85
C THR A 29 3.58 -35.64 13.00
N GLY A 30 2.98 -35.07 11.95
CA GLY A 30 2.26 -33.80 12.00
C GLY A 30 2.19 -33.17 10.62
N SER A 31 1.11 -33.41 9.88
CA SER A 31 0.81 -32.62 8.71
C SER A 31 0.61 -31.18 9.17
N ASP A 32 1.66 -30.40 9.06
CA ASP A 32 1.80 -29.03 9.53
C ASP A 32 1.05 -28.04 8.62
N THR A 33 -0.21 -28.37 8.32
CA THR A 33 -1.12 -27.58 7.51
C THR A 33 -1.96 -26.68 8.41
N VAL A 34 -2.06 -25.39 8.08
CA VAL A 34 -2.97 -24.47 8.77
C VAL A 34 -4.41 -24.99 8.61
N PRO A 35 -5.22 -24.98 9.68
CA PRO A 35 -6.59 -25.48 9.60
C PRO A 35 -7.39 -24.79 8.48
N GLN A 36 -8.14 -25.58 7.70
CA GLN A 36 -8.91 -25.07 6.57
C GLN A 36 -9.91 -23.98 6.96
N TRP A 37 -10.48 -24.08 8.16
CA TRP A 37 -11.44 -23.09 8.67
C TRP A 37 -10.81 -21.70 8.83
N THR A 38 -9.52 -21.62 9.20
CA THR A 38 -8.79 -20.35 9.32
C THR A 38 -8.64 -19.67 7.96
N VAL A 39 -8.26 -20.45 6.95
CA VAL A 39 -8.11 -19.97 5.56
C VAL A 39 -9.46 -19.50 5.02
N ASN A 40 -10.53 -20.28 5.23
CA ASN A 40 -11.87 -19.93 4.78
C ASN A 40 -12.39 -18.66 5.46
N PHE A 41 -12.21 -18.53 6.79
CA PHE A 41 -12.60 -17.33 7.53
C PHE A 41 -11.87 -16.09 7.03
N TYR A 42 -10.56 -16.22 6.78
CA TYR A 42 -9.76 -15.16 6.16
C TYR A 42 -10.33 -14.71 4.81
N PHE A 43 -10.65 -15.64 3.91
CA PHE A 43 -11.20 -15.29 2.59
C PHE A 43 -12.55 -14.61 2.69
N VAL A 44 -13.44 -15.07 3.59
CA VAL A 44 -14.73 -14.42 3.84
C VAL A 44 -14.51 -12.99 4.32
N PHE A 45 -13.62 -12.77 5.28
CA PHE A 45 -13.31 -11.44 5.79
C PHE A 45 -12.74 -10.53 4.71
N ALA A 46 -11.76 -11.01 3.95
CA ALA A 46 -11.13 -10.26 2.86
C ALA A 46 -12.10 -9.95 1.72
N PHE A 47 -13.02 -10.87 1.41
CA PHE A 47 -14.07 -10.67 0.41
C PHE A 47 -15.02 -9.53 0.82
N PHE A 48 -15.51 -9.53 2.06
CA PHE A 48 -16.35 -8.44 2.56
C PHE A 48 -15.60 -7.10 2.60
N GLY A 49 -14.31 -7.10 2.95
CA GLY A 49 -13.47 -5.91 2.89
C GLY A 49 -13.31 -5.37 1.46
N SER A 50 -13.06 -6.24 0.49
CA SER A 50 -12.97 -5.87 -0.93
C SER A 50 -14.30 -5.32 -1.46
N LEU A 51 -15.42 -5.94 -1.10
CA LEU A 51 -16.76 -5.45 -1.46
C LEU A 51 -17.02 -4.07 -0.85
N ALA A 52 -16.63 -3.83 0.40
CA ALA A 52 -16.73 -2.51 1.02
C ALA A 52 -15.89 -1.47 0.27
N ASN A 53 -14.65 -1.80 -0.11
CA ASN A 53 -13.79 -0.92 -0.89
C ASN A 53 -14.37 -0.60 -2.29
N LEU A 54 -15.03 -1.56 -2.95
CA LEU A 54 -15.76 -1.31 -4.18
C LEU A 54 -16.91 -0.30 -3.99
N ILE A 55 -17.71 -0.46 -2.93
CA ILE A 55 -18.78 0.48 -2.59
C ILE A 55 -18.17 1.89 -2.34
N TYR A 56 -17.03 1.96 -1.67
CA TYR A 56 -16.31 3.22 -1.42
C TYR A 56 -15.87 3.89 -2.72
N ILE A 57 -15.33 3.13 -3.67
CA ILE A 57 -14.94 3.62 -5.00
C ILE A 57 -16.15 4.25 -5.69
N PHE A 58 -17.28 3.55 -5.77
CA PHE A 58 -18.50 4.07 -6.39
C PHE A 58 -19.02 5.34 -5.68
N ALA A 59 -19.04 5.35 -4.34
CA ALA A 59 -19.48 6.49 -3.56
C ALA A 59 -18.59 7.73 -3.79
N ILE A 60 -17.26 7.58 -3.83
CA ILE A 60 -16.33 8.70 -4.04
C ILE A 60 -16.42 9.24 -5.48
N LEU A 61 -16.55 8.35 -6.48
CA LEU A 61 -16.64 8.75 -7.89
C LEU A 61 -17.84 9.65 -8.18
N THR A 62 -18.93 9.52 -7.42
CA THR A 62 -20.15 10.33 -7.56
C THR A 62 -20.14 11.61 -6.71
N SER A 63 -19.10 11.84 -5.92
CA SER A 63 -18.95 13.01 -5.03
C SER A 63 -18.06 14.09 -5.64
N LYS A 64 -18.17 15.32 -5.10
CA LYS A 64 -17.22 16.39 -5.40
C LYS A 64 -15.80 15.95 -5.01
N ARG A 65 -14.86 16.12 -5.95
CA ARG A 65 -13.46 15.71 -5.79
C ARG A 65 -12.76 16.63 -4.79
N ASN A 66 -12.15 16.02 -3.76
CA ASN A 66 -11.21 16.63 -2.84
C ASN A 66 -9.91 15.82 -2.92
N GLY A 67 -8.74 16.45 -2.78
CA GLY A 67 -7.45 15.77 -2.85
C GLY A 67 -7.34 14.57 -1.89
N THR A 68 -7.80 14.70 -0.64
CA THR A 68 -7.81 13.58 0.31
C THR A 68 -8.70 12.43 -0.16
N LEU A 69 -9.91 12.72 -0.67
CA LEU A 69 -10.82 11.70 -1.18
C LEU A 69 -10.28 11.02 -2.44
N LEU A 70 -9.54 11.75 -3.28
CA LEU A 70 -8.90 11.18 -4.47
C LEU A 70 -7.80 10.17 -4.10
N LEU A 71 -7.02 10.46 -3.05
CA LEU A 71 -6.03 9.51 -2.54
C LEU A 71 -6.71 8.29 -1.91
N VAL A 72 -7.77 8.48 -1.11
CA VAL A 72 -8.55 7.37 -0.55
C VAL A 72 -9.17 6.50 -1.66
N LEU A 73 -9.64 7.11 -2.75
CA LEU A 73 -10.15 6.38 -3.93
C LEU A 73 -9.07 5.47 -4.53
N GLN A 74 -7.86 6.01 -4.75
CA GLN A 74 -6.76 5.23 -5.32
C GLN A 74 -6.32 4.11 -4.38
N ILE A 75 -6.25 4.37 -3.08
CA ILE A 75 -5.93 3.33 -2.10
C ILE A 75 -7.01 2.25 -2.09
N SER A 76 -8.30 2.62 -2.10
CA SER A 76 -9.41 1.66 -2.14
C SER A 76 -9.37 0.80 -3.41
N PHE A 77 -8.96 1.38 -4.54
CA PHE A 77 -8.74 0.65 -5.80
C PHE A 77 -7.61 -0.38 -5.67
N VAL A 78 -6.46 0.03 -5.12
CA VAL A 78 -5.33 -0.88 -4.85
C VAL A 78 -5.75 -2.01 -3.89
N ASP A 79 -6.47 -1.68 -2.82
CA ASP A 79 -6.95 -2.64 -1.82
C ASP A 79 -7.95 -3.67 -2.41
N THR A 80 -8.73 -3.25 -3.41
CA THR A 80 -9.63 -4.16 -4.16
C THR A 80 -8.82 -5.15 -5.00
N ILE A 81 -7.78 -4.67 -5.72
CA ILE A 81 -6.93 -5.54 -6.55
C ILE A 81 -6.06 -6.46 -5.70
N LEU A 82 -5.58 -6.00 -4.54
CA LEU A 82 -4.82 -6.82 -3.60
C LEU A 82 -5.56 -8.09 -3.17
N PHE A 83 -6.90 -8.07 -3.14
CA PHE A 83 -7.68 -9.28 -2.89
C PHE A 83 -7.47 -10.37 -3.95
N TYR A 84 -7.35 -9.98 -5.23
CA TYR A 84 -7.04 -10.93 -6.30
C TYR A 84 -5.64 -11.53 -6.14
N VAL A 85 -4.65 -10.70 -5.84
CA VAL A 85 -3.27 -11.16 -5.58
C VAL A 85 -3.23 -12.11 -4.37
N ALA A 86 -4.03 -11.81 -3.34
CA ALA A 86 -4.16 -12.65 -2.16
C ALA A 86 -4.69 -14.05 -2.46
N ILE A 87 -5.69 -14.17 -3.36
CA ILE A 87 -6.22 -15.46 -3.79
C ILE A 87 -5.11 -16.32 -4.39
N LEU A 88 -4.33 -15.76 -5.32
CA LEU A 88 -3.24 -16.49 -5.98
C LEU A 88 -2.15 -16.90 -4.97
N GLU A 89 -1.72 -15.98 -4.12
CA GLU A 89 -0.65 -16.23 -3.15
C GLU A 89 -1.05 -17.28 -2.11
N ILE A 90 -2.17 -17.08 -1.42
CA ILE A 90 -2.60 -17.95 -0.32
C ILE A 90 -2.91 -19.35 -0.83
N TYR A 91 -3.53 -19.48 -2.01
CA TYR A 91 -3.80 -20.79 -2.60
C TYR A 91 -2.52 -21.52 -2.98
N THR A 92 -1.53 -20.80 -3.52
CA THR A 92 -0.21 -21.35 -3.85
C THR A 92 0.56 -21.79 -2.60
N ILE A 93 0.60 -20.96 -1.55
CA ILE A 93 1.25 -21.33 -0.27
C ILE A 93 0.56 -22.55 0.35
N GLN A 94 -0.78 -22.61 0.30
CA GLN A 94 -1.53 -23.73 0.84
C GLN A 94 -1.26 -25.04 0.08
N LYS A 95 -1.23 -25.00 -1.25
CA LYS A 95 -0.93 -26.17 -2.10
C LYS A 95 0.56 -26.50 -2.18
N ARG A 96 1.42 -25.64 -1.64
CA ARG A 96 2.89 -25.71 -1.73
C ARG A 96 3.40 -25.82 -3.18
N SER A 97 2.59 -25.39 -4.15
CA SER A 97 2.93 -25.42 -5.57
C SER A 97 2.07 -24.44 -6.36
N TRP A 98 2.67 -23.89 -7.41
CA TRP A 98 2.03 -23.08 -8.42
C TRP A 98 1.23 -23.95 -9.39
N ILE A 99 -0.10 -23.91 -9.22
CA ILE A 99 -1.04 -24.68 -10.04
C ILE A 99 -1.65 -23.86 -11.18
N PHE A 100 -1.39 -22.56 -11.23
CA PHE A 100 -1.94 -21.66 -12.24
C PHE A 100 -1.06 -21.66 -13.49
N SER A 101 -1.56 -21.06 -14.58
CA SER A 101 -0.80 -20.96 -15.83
C SER A 101 0.44 -20.07 -15.71
N ALA A 102 1.34 -20.14 -16.70
CA ALA A 102 2.55 -19.33 -16.74
C ALA A 102 2.24 -17.83 -16.86
N GLU A 103 1.20 -17.46 -17.61
CA GLU A 103 0.75 -16.07 -17.73
C GLU A 103 0.25 -15.52 -16.38
N ASN A 104 -0.38 -16.36 -15.58
CA ASN A 104 -0.79 -15.99 -14.23
C ASN A 104 0.40 -15.81 -13.29
N CYS A 105 1.51 -16.53 -13.48
CA CYS A 105 2.73 -16.33 -12.70
C CYS A 105 3.34 -14.95 -13.01
N GLN A 106 3.40 -14.58 -14.30
CA GLN A 106 3.83 -13.25 -14.74
C GLN A 106 2.94 -12.14 -14.19
N PHE A 107 1.64 -12.33 -14.31
CA PHE A 107 0.69 -11.36 -13.80
C PHE A 107 0.78 -11.21 -12.28
N PHE A 108 0.86 -12.32 -11.55
CA PHE A 108 1.01 -12.33 -10.09
C PHE A 108 2.28 -11.61 -9.64
N SER A 109 3.44 -11.99 -10.19
CA SER A 109 4.73 -11.44 -9.78
C SER A 109 4.80 -9.92 -10.01
N GLY A 110 4.38 -9.47 -11.19
CA GLY A 110 4.33 -8.04 -11.50
C GLY A 110 3.31 -7.27 -10.63
N MET A 111 2.08 -7.78 -10.52
CA MET A 111 1.01 -7.10 -9.77
C MET A 111 1.27 -7.04 -8.27
N GLU A 112 1.90 -8.06 -7.69
CA GLU A 112 2.32 -8.06 -6.29
C GLU A 112 3.24 -6.85 -6.03
N ILE A 113 4.22 -6.62 -6.91
CA ILE A 113 5.13 -5.48 -6.80
C ILE A 113 4.39 -4.16 -7.00
N VAL A 114 3.60 -4.04 -8.08
CA VAL A 114 2.84 -2.81 -8.36
C VAL A 114 2.00 -2.41 -7.16
N MET A 115 1.20 -3.34 -6.63
CA MET A 115 0.26 -3.03 -5.54
C MET A 115 0.97 -2.74 -4.23
N ASN A 116 2.02 -3.51 -3.88
CA ASN A 116 2.83 -3.27 -2.69
C ASN A 116 3.55 -1.92 -2.73
N THR A 117 4.05 -1.53 -3.90
CA THR A 117 4.71 -0.23 -4.08
C THR A 117 3.69 0.91 -4.06
N LEU A 118 2.57 0.77 -4.79
CA LEU A 118 1.51 1.78 -4.84
C LEU A 118 0.97 2.09 -3.44
N ILE A 119 0.64 1.08 -2.63
CA ILE A 119 0.06 1.33 -1.30
C ILE A 119 1.00 2.17 -0.43
N VAL A 120 2.30 1.88 -0.43
CA VAL A 120 3.29 2.62 0.37
C VAL A 120 3.43 4.06 -0.11
N TYR A 121 3.59 4.26 -1.42
CA TYR A 121 3.77 5.59 -1.98
C TYR A 121 2.49 6.44 -1.90
N LEU A 122 1.30 5.85 -2.04
CA LEU A 122 0.03 6.55 -1.84
C LEU A 122 -0.18 6.96 -0.38
N LEU A 123 0.20 6.11 0.58
CA LEU A 123 0.19 6.47 2.01
C LEU A 123 1.19 7.60 2.30
N LEU A 124 2.39 7.55 1.74
CA LEU A 124 3.35 8.64 1.84
C LEU A 124 2.79 9.94 1.26
N CYS A 125 2.16 9.88 0.07
CA CYS A 125 1.52 11.02 -0.56
C CYS A 125 0.37 11.59 0.28
N LEU A 126 -0.42 10.73 0.91
CA LEU A 126 -1.48 11.12 1.85
C LEU A 126 -0.91 11.85 3.06
N ASN A 127 0.16 11.31 3.65
CA ASN A 127 0.85 11.94 4.78
C ASN A 127 1.38 13.32 4.39
N CYS A 128 2.09 13.44 3.27
CA CYS A 128 2.58 14.72 2.75
C CYS A 128 1.44 15.70 2.46
N HIS A 129 0.36 15.25 1.82
CA HIS A 129 -0.80 16.08 1.52
C HIS A 129 -1.45 16.67 2.78
N ILE A 130 -1.64 15.85 3.82
CA ILE A 130 -2.23 16.28 5.09
C ILE A 130 -1.29 17.24 5.84
N ILE A 131 0.03 17.00 5.79
CA ILE A 131 1.04 17.94 6.33
C ILE A 131 0.96 19.29 5.59
N SER A 132 0.87 19.29 4.26
CA SER A 132 0.72 20.51 3.46
C SER A 132 -0.57 21.25 3.80
N LEU A 133 -1.70 20.53 3.94
CA LEU A 133 -2.96 21.13 4.39
C LEU A 133 -2.83 21.76 5.78
N TRP A 134 -2.15 21.10 6.73
CA TRP A 134 -1.93 21.66 8.05
C TRP A 134 -1.07 22.94 8.01
N ASN A 135 0.01 22.93 7.23
CA ASN A 135 0.88 24.11 7.05
C ASN A 135 0.13 25.29 6.42
N LEU A 136 -0.69 25.04 5.40
CA LEU A 136 -1.49 26.06 4.74
C LEU A 136 -2.47 26.71 5.71
N ASN A 137 -3.22 25.90 6.45
CA ASN A 137 -4.18 26.41 7.44
C ASN A 137 -3.50 27.17 8.59
N LYS A 138 -2.32 26.72 9.02
CA LYS A 138 -1.52 27.46 10.02
C LYS A 138 -1.08 28.83 9.49
N PHE A 139 -0.67 28.92 8.23
CA PHE A 139 -0.29 30.17 7.60
C PHE A 139 -1.48 31.13 7.46
N GLU A 140 -2.65 30.62 7.06
CA GLU A 140 -3.89 31.41 6.96
C GLU A 140 -4.30 32.01 8.30
N VAL A 141 -4.28 31.22 9.37
CA VAL A 141 -4.62 31.70 10.73
C VAL A 141 -3.63 32.75 11.21
N ASN A 142 -2.33 32.57 10.95
CA ASN A 142 -1.33 33.57 11.31
C ASN A 142 -1.49 34.88 10.51
N LYS A 143 -1.94 34.81 9.25
CA LYS A 143 -2.23 35.98 8.43
C LYS A 143 -3.48 36.72 8.89
N GLU A 144 -4.53 36.00 9.30
CA GLU A 144 -5.76 36.60 9.86
C GLU A 144 -5.50 37.27 11.22
N ASN A 145 -4.56 36.74 12.02
CA ASN A 145 -4.20 37.30 13.32
C ASN A 145 -3.20 38.47 13.25
N ASN A 146 -2.77 38.91 12.07
CA ASN A 146 -1.87 40.06 11.92
C ASN A 146 -2.69 41.38 12.00
N PRO A 147 -2.51 42.21 13.04
CA PRO A 147 -3.35 43.39 13.28
C PRO A 147 -3.18 44.49 12.21
N LEU A 148 -2.11 44.45 11.40
CA LEU A 148 -1.89 45.36 10.26
C LEU A 148 -2.78 45.05 9.05
N THR A 149 -3.53 43.95 9.07
CA THR A 149 -4.52 43.56 8.04
C THR A 149 -5.97 43.66 8.52
N SER A 150 -6.19 43.91 9.82
CA SER A 150 -7.50 44.27 10.36
C SER A 150 -7.53 45.78 10.55
N CYS A 151 -8.01 46.54 9.56
CA CYS A 151 -8.43 47.93 9.73
C CYS A 151 -9.29 48.00 11.00
N ARG A 152 -8.74 48.50 12.09
CA ARG A 152 -9.43 48.64 13.39
C ARG A 152 -9.55 50.09 13.83
N ASP A 153 -9.40 51.02 12.89
CA ASP A 153 -9.62 52.44 13.13
C ASP A 153 -10.61 52.97 12.09
N ASP A 154 -11.62 53.68 12.60
CA ASP A 154 -12.72 54.36 11.91
C ASP A 154 -12.18 55.42 10.93
N SER A 155 -11.58 54.97 9.84
CA SER A 155 -11.02 55.79 8.77
C SER A 155 -11.67 55.39 7.45
N ASP A 156 -12.29 56.38 6.79
CA ASP A 156 -13.08 56.23 5.57
C ASP A 156 -12.28 55.67 4.37
N GLU A 157 -10.96 55.55 4.49
CA GLU A 157 -10.07 54.99 3.47
C GLU A 157 -10.22 53.46 3.31
N CYS A 158 -10.75 52.75 4.30
CA CYS A 158 -10.95 51.28 4.21
C CYS A 158 -12.29 50.89 3.52
N LEU A 159 -13.11 51.86 3.10
CA LEU A 159 -14.37 51.62 2.36
C LEU A 159 -14.19 51.44 0.85
N VAL A 160 -13.12 51.98 0.26
CA VAL A 160 -12.89 51.92 -1.19
C VAL A 160 -12.45 50.52 -1.64
N THR A 161 -11.64 49.83 -0.85
CA THR A 161 -11.16 48.46 -1.15
C THR A 161 -12.15 47.35 -0.80
N LYS A 162 -13.22 47.65 -0.04
CA LYS A 162 -14.22 46.66 0.39
C LYS A 162 -15.27 46.36 -0.69
N ASN A 163 -15.53 47.31 -1.59
CA ASN A 163 -16.47 47.14 -2.69
C ASN A 163 -15.85 46.47 -3.93
N GLU A 164 -14.54 46.62 -4.19
CA GLU A 164 -13.87 45.89 -5.27
C GLU A 164 -13.59 44.41 -4.94
N ASN A 165 -13.41 44.07 -3.66
CA ASN A 165 -13.10 42.69 -3.25
C ASN A 165 -14.33 41.77 -3.09
N LYS A 166 -15.55 42.30 -3.24
CA LYS A 166 -16.78 41.50 -3.07
C LYS A 166 -16.98 40.47 -4.20
N SER A 167 -16.46 40.74 -5.40
CA SER A 167 -16.50 39.83 -6.56
C SER A 167 -15.41 38.75 -6.55
N ASN A 168 -14.36 38.87 -5.71
CA ASN A 168 -13.21 37.95 -5.67
C ASN A 168 -13.25 36.88 -4.57
N THR A 169 -14.33 36.82 -3.78
CA THR A 169 -14.51 35.80 -2.73
C THR A 169 -14.59 34.37 -3.29
N ALA A 170 -15.07 34.22 -4.53
CA ALA A 170 -15.10 32.95 -5.25
C ALA A 170 -13.70 32.46 -5.70
N TYR A 171 -12.74 33.37 -5.92
CA TYR A 171 -11.36 33.01 -6.24
C TYR A 171 -10.57 32.61 -4.99
N ARG A 172 -10.85 33.23 -3.83
CA ARG A 172 -10.13 32.94 -2.57
C ARG A 172 -10.46 31.55 -1.99
N THR A 173 -11.68 31.05 -2.19
CA THR A 173 -12.07 29.70 -1.77
C THR A 173 -11.58 28.59 -2.71
N ARG A 174 -11.25 28.92 -3.96
CA ARG A 174 -10.73 27.96 -4.96
C ARG A 174 -9.23 27.68 -4.81
N ASN A 175 -8.50 28.50 -4.06
CA ASN A 175 -7.04 28.44 -3.89
C ASN A 175 -6.54 27.67 -2.64
N ILE A 176 -7.43 27.01 -1.87
CA ILE A 176 -7.06 26.32 -0.61
C ILE A 176 -7.02 24.79 -0.77
N GLU A 177 -7.06 24.27 -2.00
CA GLU A 177 -6.97 22.83 -2.26
C GLU A 177 -5.58 22.48 -2.83
N VAL A 178 -4.79 21.73 -2.05
CA VAL A 178 -3.51 21.20 -2.51
C VAL A 178 -3.77 20.11 -3.55
N SER A 179 -3.41 20.36 -4.81
CA SER A 179 -3.59 19.38 -5.88
C SER A 179 -2.73 18.14 -5.64
N VAL A 180 -3.36 16.96 -5.72
CA VAL A 180 -2.69 15.65 -5.57
C VAL A 180 -2.65 14.87 -6.89
N VAL A 181 -3.20 15.42 -7.97
CA VAL A 181 -3.33 14.72 -9.26
C VAL A 181 -1.96 14.38 -9.84
N PHE A 182 -1.06 15.36 -9.94
CA PHE A 182 0.28 15.15 -10.49
C PHE A 182 1.13 14.18 -9.66
N PRO A 183 1.25 14.33 -8.31
CA PRO A 183 1.93 13.32 -7.49
C PRO A 183 1.35 11.92 -7.66
N SER A 184 0.02 11.79 -7.76
CA SER A 184 -0.61 10.49 -7.95
C SER A 184 -0.21 9.82 -9.27
N ILE A 185 -0.26 10.55 -10.38
CA ILE A 185 0.12 10.02 -11.70
C ILE A 185 1.59 9.57 -11.69
N PHE A 186 2.46 10.36 -11.07
CA PHE A 186 3.88 10.01 -10.92
C PHE A 186 4.07 8.72 -10.11
N ILE A 187 3.33 8.55 -9.00
CA ILE A 187 3.39 7.34 -8.17
C ILE A 187 2.98 6.09 -8.96
N TRP A 188 1.93 6.19 -9.78
CA TRP A 188 1.53 5.10 -10.67
C TRP A 188 2.61 4.76 -11.68
N PHE A 189 3.19 5.77 -12.32
CA PHE A 189 4.27 5.58 -13.29
C PHE A 189 5.49 4.88 -12.68
N VAL A 190 5.93 5.33 -11.50
CA VAL A 190 7.06 4.72 -10.78
C VAL A 190 6.75 3.28 -10.38
N SER A 191 5.55 3.02 -9.85
CA SER A 191 5.17 1.68 -9.39
C SER A 191 5.09 0.67 -10.53
N VAL A 192 4.53 1.07 -11.68
CA VAL A 192 4.51 0.24 -12.89
C VAL A 192 5.93 0.04 -13.41
N SER A 193 6.76 1.09 -13.47
CA SER A 193 8.14 0.99 -13.96
C SER A 193 8.98 0.02 -13.14
N LEU A 194 8.85 0.04 -11.81
CA LEU A 194 9.56 -0.89 -10.91
C LEU A 194 9.11 -2.35 -11.05
N SER A 195 7.90 -2.59 -11.56
CA SER A 195 7.35 -3.94 -11.74
C SER A 195 7.70 -4.59 -13.08
N ILE A 196 8.16 -3.81 -14.08
CA ILE A 196 8.46 -4.31 -15.43
C ILE A 196 9.39 -5.53 -15.37
N PRO A 197 10.51 -5.51 -14.63
CA PRO A 197 11.39 -6.68 -14.53
C PRO A 197 10.67 -7.95 -14.09
N SER A 198 9.75 -7.83 -13.14
CA SER A 198 9.04 -8.98 -12.59
C SER A 198 7.92 -9.46 -13.50
N PHE A 199 7.34 -8.61 -14.35
CA PHE A 199 6.47 -9.07 -15.41
C PHE A 199 7.23 -9.84 -16.49
N THR A 200 8.47 -9.42 -16.80
CA THR A 200 9.23 -10.00 -17.92
C THR A 200 10.05 -11.23 -17.55
N LEU A 201 10.57 -11.30 -16.32
CA LEU A 201 11.53 -12.32 -15.89
C LEU A 201 10.92 -13.44 -15.04
N SER A 202 9.64 -13.35 -14.70
CA SER A 202 8.98 -14.40 -13.93
C SER A 202 8.60 -15.59 -14.82
N SER A 203 8.91 -16.79 -14.35
CA SER A 203 8.60 -18.05 -15.02
C SER A 203 8.22 -19.11 -13.99
N ILE A 204 7.65 -20.22 -14.48
CA ILE A 204 7.39 -21.39 -13.66
C ILE A 204 8.68 -22.20 -13.57
N LEU A 205 9.15 -22.41 -12.34
CA LEU A 205 10.32 -23.20 -12.01
C LEU A 205 9.88 -24.56 -11.48
N ASN A 206 10.45 -25.63 -12.00
CA ASN A 206 10.20 -26.98 -11.50
C ASN A 206 11.28 -27.32 -10.46
N VAL A 207 10.88 -27.38 -9.19
CA VAL A 207 11.73 -27.76 -8.07
C VAL A 207 11.54 -29.26 -7.79
N ASP A 208 12.64 -30.01 -7.84
CA ASP A 208 12.71 -31.46 -7.54
C ASP A 208 11.70 -32.34 -8.32
N GLU A 209 11.37 -31.94 -9.56
CA GLU A 209 10.43 -32.63 -10.48
C GLU A 209 9.00 -32.85 -9.95
N LYS A 210 8.68 -32.38 -8.74
CA LYS A 210 7.41 -32.63 -8.05
C LYS A 210 6.62 -31.37 -7.75
N TYR A 211 7.28 -30.20 -7.71
CA TYR A 211 6.65 -28.95 -7.33
C TYR A 211 6.99 -27.84 -8.31
N ASN A 212 5.95 -27.21 -8.84
CA ASN A 212 6.11 -26.00 -9.63
C ASN A 212 6.09 -24.79 -8.70
N MET A 213 6.95 -23.81 -8.92
CA MET A 213 6.99 -22.54 -8.19
C MET A 213 6.99 -21.38 -9.17
N CYS A 214 6.34 -20.28 -8.81
CA CYS A 214 6.48 -19.02 -9.56
C CYS A 214 7.71 -18.29 -9.03
N GLY A 215 8.75 -18.17 -9.85
CA GLY A 215 10.03 -17.55 -9.49
C GLY A 215 10.50 -16.58 -10.55
N ILE A 216 11.54 -15.83 -10.24
CA ILE A 216 12.21 -14.95 -11.21
C ILE A 216 13.46 -15.68 -11.68
N GLU A 217 13.57 -15.87 -13.00
CA GLU A 217 14.74 -16.47 -13.63
C GLU A 217 15.83 -15.41 -13.76
N ASP A 218 16.92 -15.57 -13.00
CA ASP A 218 18.02 -14.60 -12.96
C ASP A 218 19.30 -15.13 -13.61
N GLY A 219 19.18 -15.57 -14.86
CA GLY A 219 20.35 -15.97 -15.67
C GLY A 219 21.15 -14.80 -16.23
N PHE A 220 20.60 -13.57 -16.25
CA PHE A 220 21.14 -12.48 -17.08
C PHE A 220 21.27 -11.12 -16.39
N TYR A 221 20.48 -10.82 -15.35
CA TYR A 221 20.33 -9.46 -14.81
C TYR A 221 21.04 -9.22 -13.47
N GLY A 222 21.47 -10.29 -12.81
CA GLY A 222 22.53 -10.28 -11.80
C GLY A 222 22.16 -9.65 -10.46
N GLU A 223 23.09 -9.77 -9.52
CA GLU A 223 22.98 -9.30 -8.13
C GLU A 223 22.64 -7.81 -8.00
N ILE A 224 23.15 -6.97 -8.92
CA ILE A 224 23.00 -5.51 -8.87
C ILE A 224 21.54 -5.10 -9.10
N MET A 225 20.87 -5.68 -10.09
CA MET A 225 19.49 -5.32 -10.42
C MET A 225 18.53 -5.68 -9.28
N GLN A 226 18.74 -6.82 -8.65
CA GLN A 226 17.96 -7.25 -7.49
C GLN A 226 18.18 -6.37 -6.26
N LYS A 227 19.44 -5.98 -5.99
CA LYS A 227 19.75 -5.02 -4.91
C LYS A 227 19.04 -3.69 -5.14
N LEU A 228 19.11 -3.15 -6.36
CA LEU A 228 18.42 -1.90 -6.70
C LEU A 228 16.91 -2.04 -6.54
N LEU A 229 16.32 -3.13 -7.02
CA LEU A 229 14.90 -3.38 -6.89
C LEU A 229 14.47 -3.47 -5.42
N LEU A 230 15.25 -4.15 -4.56
CA LEU A 230 14.99 -4.19 -3.12
C LEU A 230 15.06 -2.80 -2.48
N VAL A 231 16.04 -1.98 -2.85
CA VAL A 231 16.22 -0.63 -2.32
C VAL A 231 15.06 0.28 -2.71
N PHE A 232 14.67 0.31 -3.99
CA PHE A 232 13.58 1.16 -4.49
C PHE A 232 12.19 0.64 -4.09
N LYS A 233 12.01 -0.68 -3.95
CA LYS A 233 10.72 -1.29 -3.57
C LYS A 233 10.45 -1.23 -2.07
N ILE A 234 11.47 -1.44 -1.23
CA ILE A 234 11.28 -1.65 0.21
C ILE A 234 11.99 -0.56 1.01
N VAL A 235 13.32 -0.45 0.89
CA VAL A 235 14.13 0.36 1.81
C VAL A 235 13.75 1.84 1.76
N ILE A 236 13.81 2.45 0.57
CA ILE A 236 13.49 3.87 0.39
C ILE A 236 12.05 4.20 0.82
N PRO A 237 11.01 3.55 0.28
CA PRO A 237 9.64 3.94 0.58
C PRO A 237 9.26 3.65 2.04
N PHE A 238 9.79 2.59 2.66
CA PHE A 238 9.57 2.30 4.07
C PHE A 238 10.25 3.32 4.99
N SER A 239 11.50 3.71 4.70
CA SER A 239 12.21 4.75 5.45
C SER A 239 11.50 6.11 5.36
N LEU A 240 11.04 6.50 4.16
CA LEU A 240 10.27 7.73 3.96
C LEU A 240 8.93 7.68 4.69
N LEU A 241 8.24 6.55 4.66
CA LEU A 241 6.97 6.38 5.37
C LEU A 241 7.18 6.49 6.89
N MET A 242 8.23 5.87 7.44
CA MET A 242 8.59 5.99 8.86
C MET A 242 8.90 7.43 9.25
N PHE A 243 9.70 8.13 8.45
CA PHE A 243 9.99 9.54 8.66
C PHE A 243 8.70 10.39 8.66
N SER A 244 7.82 10.16 7.68
CA SER A 244 6.54 10.86 7.59
C SER A 244 5.64 10.61 8.81
N LEU A 245 5.64 9.39 9.36
CA LEU A 245 4.90 9.05 10.57
C LEU A 245 5.40 9.84 11.78
N VAL A 246 6.73 9.90 11.97
CA VAL A 246 7.34 10.69 13.05
C VAL A 246 6.94 12.16 12.94
N VAL A 247 7.01 12.74 11.72
CA VAL A 247 6.61 14.12 11.47
C VAL A 247 5.12 14.35 11.79
N LEU A 248 4.23 13.44 11.36
CA LEU A 248 2.80 13.52 11.66
C LEU A 248 2.53 13.49 13.17
N VAL A 249 3.20 12.60 13.90
CA VAL A 249 3.07 12.50 15.36
C VAL A 249 3.51 13.80 16.04
N VAL A 250 4.66 14.37 15.64
CA VAL A 250 5.13 15.67 16.15
C VAL A 250 4.12 16.78 15.86
N ILE A 251 3.54 16.82 14.65
CA ILE A 251 2.51 17.79 14.27
C ILE A 251 1.24 17.63 15.12
N ILE A 252 0.80 16.41 15.39
CA ILE A 252 -0.35 16.14 16.26
C ILE A 252 -0.08 16.63 17.69
N PHE A 253 1.10 16.35 18.25
CA PHE A 253 1.47 16.84 19.58
C PHE A 253 1.48 18.37 19.63
N LYS A 254 2.07 19.03 18.63
CA LYS A 254 2.10 20.49 18.52
C LYS A 254 0.70 21.09 18.39
N THR A 255 -0.15 20.48 17.58
CA THR A 255 -1.55 20.92 17.37
C THR A 255 -2.37 20.75 18.65
N THR A 256 -2.15 19.68 19.40
CA THR A 256 -2.83 19.42 20.67
C THR A 256 -2.44 20.45 21.74
N ARG A 257 -1.15 20.81 21.83
CA ARG A 257 -0.66 21.84 22.77
C ARG A 257 -1.23 23.23 22.48
N ASN A 258 -1.31 23.61 21.20
CA ASN A 258 -1.83 24.93 20.80
C ASN A 258 -3.35 25.08 21.00
N ARG A 259 -4.09 23.97 21.13
CA ARG A 259 -5.55 23.98 21.37
C ARG A 259 -5.92 24.62 22.70
N ILE A 260 -5.05 24.53 23.70
CA ILE A 260 -5.27 25.14 25.01
C ILE A 260 -5.37 26.66 24.89
N ASN A 261 -4.75 27.26 23.87
CA ASN A 261 -4.68 28.71 23.72
C ASN A 261 -5.69 29.29 22.72
N ASN A 262 -6.16 28.51 21.74
CA ASN A 262 -7.09 28.98 20.68
C ASN A 262 -8.20 27.95 20.42
N SER A 263 -9.33 28.08 21.13
CA SER A 263 -10.44 27.11 21.15
C SER A 263 -11.44 27.23 19.99
N LEU A 264 -11.26 28.15 19.03
CA LEU A 264 -12.41 28.75 18.34
C LEU A 264 -12.57 28.51 16.83
N THR A 265 -11.81 27.63 16.16
CA THR A 265 -12.02 27.40 14.72
C THR A 265 -12.32 25.95 14.35
N LYS A 266 -13.55 25.75 13.83
CA LYS A 266 -14.06 24.49 13.22
C LYS A 266 -13.08 23.86 12.22
N LYS A 267 -12.32 24.70 11.48
CA LYS A 267 -11.29 24.27 10.53
C LYS A 267 -10.16 23.45 11.19
N PHE A 268 -9.68 23.83 12.38
CA PHE A 268 -8.63 23.07 13.06
C PHE A 268 -9.11 21.68 13.50
N THR A 269 -10.38 21.54 13.87
CA THR A 269 -10.96 20.23 14.23
C THR A 269 -10.96 19.29 13.03
N GLU A 270 -11.36 19.77 11.85
CA GLU A 270 -11.36 18.97 10.62
C GLU A 270 -9.95 18.49 10.25
N ILE A 271 -8.95 19.37 10.31
CA ILE A 271 -7.55 19.02 10.00
C ILE A 271 -7.00 18.03 11.02
N ARG A 272 -7.34 18.18 12.31
CA ARG A 272 -6.90 17.25 13.35
C ARG A 272 -7.45 15.84 13.12
N ILE A 273 -8.72 15.72 12.69
CA ILE A 273 -9.30 14.43 12.34
C ILE A 273 -8.53 13.80 11.17
N LEU A 274 -8.18 14.59 10.14
CA LEU A 274 -7.34 14.13 9.03
C LEU A 274 -5.95 13.69 9.49
N LEU A 275 -5.30 14.42 10.39
CA LEU A 275 -4.01 14.03 10.96
C LEU A 275 -4.09 12.70 11.72
N ILE A 276 -5.10 12.54 12.58
CA ILE A 276 -5.34 11.29 13.33
C ILE A 276 -5.58 10.14 12.35
N PHE A 277 -6.40 10.36 11.33
CA PHE A 277 -6.64 9.39 10.27
C PHE A 277 -5.34 8.96 9.58
N SER A 278 -4.49 9.91 9.18
CA SER A 278 -3.20 9.66 8.53
C SER A 278 -2.25 8.84 9.41
N VAL A 279 -2.25 9.09 10.72
CA VAL A 279 -1.44 8.30 11.66
C VAL A 279 -2.01 6.90 11.83
N LEU A 280 -3.32 6.75 12.02
CA LEU A 280 -3.95 5.44 12.21
C LEU A 280 -3.78 4.55 10.98
N ILE A 281 -3.96 5.08 9.77
CA ILE A 281 -3.79 4.31 8.55
C ILE A 281 -2.34 3.89 8.32
N THR A 282 -1.39 4.79 8.60
CA THR A 282 0.05 4.51 8.48
C THR A 282 0.50 3.48 9.53
N LEU A 283 0.02 3.60 10.77
CA LEU A 283 0.30 2.64 11.84
C LEU A 283 -0.32 1.27 11.53
N CYS A 284 -1.55 1.24 11.02
CA CYS A 284 -2.18 0.02 10.53
C CYS A 284 -1.36 -0.65 9.42
N PHE A 285 -0.81 0.12 8.49
CA PHE A 285 0.10 -0.39 7.48
C PHE A 285 1.37 -1.01 8.11
N PHE A 286 2.03 -0.33 9.05
CA PHE A 286 3.20 -0.90 9.72
C PHE A 286 2.87 -2.19 10.49
N LEU A 287 1.74 -2.24 11.19
CA LEU A 287 1.33 -3.43 11.95
C LEU A 287 0.98 -4.64 11.07
N THR A 288 0.57 -4.41 9.83
CA THR A 288 0.11 -5.48 8.93
C THR A 288 1.16 -5.89 7.89
N SER A 289 2.02 -4.95 7.49
CA SER A 289 2.91 -5.13 6.32
C SER A 289 4.38 -5.27 6.68
N THR A 290 4.81 -4.83 7.87
CA THR A 290 6.24 -4.89 8.25
C THR A 290 6.73 -6.31 8.38
N GLN A 291 5.93 -7.24 8.94
CA GLN A 291 6.37 -8.63 9.13
C GLN A 291 6.76 -9.29 7.80
N ARG A 292 5.93 -9.08 6.77
CA ARG A 292 6.15 -9.60 5.42
C ARG A 292 7.43 -9.04 4.79
N ASN A 293 7.63 -7.71 4.87
CA ASN A 293 8.81 -7.06 4.30
C ASN A 293 10.10 -7.45 5.01
N VAL A 294 10.08 -7.59 6.35
CA VAL A 294 11.24 -8.03 7.14
C VAL A 294 11.62 -9.47 6.77
N LEU A 295 10.64 -10.36 6.60
CA LEU A 295 10.88 -11.73 6.17
C LEU A 295 11.52 -11.78 4.78
N PHE A 296 11.04 -10.95 3.84
CA PHE A 296 11.62 -10.83 2.51
C PHE A 296 13.07 -10.37 2.54
N VAL A 297 13.37 -9.32 3.33
CA VAL A 297 14.73 -8.78 3.48
C VAL A 297 15.65 -9.81 4.16
N TYR A 298 15.17 -10.49 5.20
CA TYR A 298 15.92 -11.52 5.89
C TYR A 298 16.28 -12.68 4.97
N HIS A 299 15.32 -13.17 4.19
CA HIS A 299 15.59 -14.23 3.21
C HIS A 299 16.59 -13.80 2.15
N TYR A 300 16.45 -12.57 1.64
CA TYR A 300 17.38 -12.02 0.65
C TYR A 300 18.82 -11.99 1.15
N PHE A 301 19.06 -11.58 2.40
CA PHE A 301 20.40 -11.53 2.98
C PHE A 301 20.98 -12.90 3.34
N ASN A 302 20.15 -13.93 3.53
CA ASN A 302 20.58 -15.26 3.92
C ASN A 302 20.74 -16.24 2.75
N LEU A 303 20.35 -15.86 1.54
CA LEU A 303 20.61 -16.65 0.34
C LEU A 303 22.12 -16.64 0.06
N PRO A 304 22.82 -17.78 0.17
CA PRO A 304 24.20 -17.85 -0.28
C PRO A 304 24.20 -17.66 -1.80
N PHE A 305 24.80 -16.58 -2.30
CA PHE A 305 25.10 -16.44 -3.72
C PHE A 305 26.16 -17.48 -4.09
N GLN A 306 25.74 -18.73 -4.33
CA GLN A 306 26.61 -19.73 -4.91
C GLN A 306 26.76 -19.39 -6.41
N ASN A 307 28.00 -19.43 -6.90
CA ASN A 307 28.33 -19.23 -8.30
C ASN A 307 27.92 -20.47 -9.12
N THR A 308 26.63 -20.76 -9.18
CA THR A 308 26.06 -21.72 -10.11
C THR A 308 25.39 -20.96 -11.24
N ASP A 309 25.57 -21.44 -12.47
CA ASP A 309 25.17 -20.74 -13.71
C ASP A 309 23.66 -20.48 -13.86
N VAL A 310 22.83 -20.94 -12.91
CA VAL A 310 21.42 -20.62 -12.83
C VAL A 310 21.01 -20.39 -11.38
N ASN A 311 21.08 -19.14 -10.93
CA ASN A 311 20.65 -18.75 -9.60
C ASN A 311 19.16 -18.40 -9.63
N PHE A 312 18.32 -19.33 -9.18
CA PHE A 312 16.89 -19.08 -9.04
C PHE A 312 16.60 -18.45 -7.68
N ILE A 313 16.02 -17.25 -7.68
CA ILE A 313 15.47 -16.67 -6.47
C ILE A 313 13.98 -17.02 -6.42
N ALA A 314 13.69 -18.13 -5.77
CA ALA A 314 12.33 -18.42 -5.34
C ALA A 314 11.90 -17.34 -4.33
N SER A 315 10.63 -16.92 -4.42
CA SER A 315 10.07 -16.02 -3.42
C SER A 315 10.21 -16.66 -2.03
N PRO A 316 10.57 -15.88 -0.99
CA PRO A 316 10.87 -16.38 0.36
C PRO A 316 9.74 -17.18 0.99
N PHE A 317 8.51 -17.00 0.48
CA PHE A 317 7.32 -17.70 0.92
C PHE A 317 7.26 -19.16 0.44
N PHE A 318 8.08 -19.54 -0.56
CA PHE A 318 8.13 -20.89 -1.14
C PHE A 318 9.42 -21.66 -0.84
N ALA A 319 10.52 -20.97 -0.53
CA ALA A 319 11.84 -21.58 -0.44
C ALA A 319 12.13 -22.36 0.87
N ASN A 320 11.41 -22.08 1.96
CA ASN A 320 11.71 -22.70 3.26
C ASN A 320 10.50 -23.45 3.85
N THR A 321 10.52 -24.78 3.74
CA THR A 321 9.48 -25.70 4.23
C THR A 321 9.21 -25.55 5.73
N GLN A 322 10.23 -25.17 6.52
CA GLN A 322 10.16 -25.04 7.97
C GLN A 322 9.45 -23.75 8.45
N ASN A 323 9.30 -22.74 7.58
CA ASN A 323 8.62 -21.46 7.88
C ASN A 323 7.30 -21.23 7.14
N SER A 324 6.79 -22.26 6.44
CA SER A 324 5.58 -22.15 5.59
C SER A 324 4.32 -21.65 6.33
N LYS A 325 4.12 -22.03 7.60
CA LYS A 325 2.99 -21.55 8.43
C LYS A 325 3.10 -20.06 8.76
N MET A 326 4.29 -19.59 9.18
CA MET A 326 4.50 -18.18 9.54
C MET A 326 4.40 -17.28 8.31
N SER A 327 4.93 -17.75 7.18
CA SER A 327 4.74 -17.16 5.86
C SER A 327 3.24 -16.97 5.55
N LEU A 328 2.43 -18.03 5.67
CA LEU A 328 0.98 -17.96 5.45
C LEU A 328 0.30 -16.93 6.38
N TYR A 329 0.61 -16.94 7.68
CA TYR A 329 0.01 -15.98 8.62
C TYR A 329 0.41 -14.53 8.34
N PHE A 330 1.66 -14.28 7.96
CA PHE A 330 2.10 -12.93 7.58
C PHE A 330 1.48 -12.46 6.27
N SER A 331 1.32 -13.35 5.28
CA SER A 331 0.60 -13.03 4.05
C SER A 331 -0.87 -12.74 4.35
N MET A 332 -1.54 -13.57 5.15
CA MET A 332 -2.92 -13.32 5.59
C MET A 332 -3.02 -11.98 6.32
N LEU A 333 -2.14 -11.69 7.27
CA LEU A 333 -2.12 -10.43 8.03
C LEU A 333 -1.90 -9.21 7.12
N TYR A 334 -1.00 -9.32 6.14
CA TYR A 334 -0.75 -8.27 5.15
C TYR A 334 -2.03 -7.93 4.39
N TYR A 335 -2.71 -8.94 3.88
CA TYR A 335 -3.93 -8.76 3.10
C TYR A 335 -5.16 -8.39 3.94
N THR A 336 -5.29 -8.85 5.19
CA THR A 336 -6.36 -8.35 6.08
C THR A 336 -6.20 -6.86 6.36
N GLY A 337 -4.98 -6.33 6.27
CA GLY A 337 -4.70 -4.90 6.33
C GLY A 337 -5.52 -4.08 5.33
N SER A 338 -5.83 -4.60 4.13
CA SER A 338 -6.66 -3.89 3.14
C SER A 338 -8.10 -3.71 3.62
N SER A 339 -8.65 -4.71 4.31
CA SER A 339 -9.99 -4.68 4.88
C SER A 339 -10.06 -3.76 6.10
N VAL A 340 -9.03 -3.81 6.97
CA VAL A 340 -8.93 -2.94 8.14
C VAL A 340 -8.79 -1.46 7.72
N ARG A 341 -8.00 -1.16 6.68
CA ARG A 341 -7.92 0.19 6.10
C ARG A 341 -9.28 0.68 5.61
N GLY A 342 -10.03 -0.18 4.91
CA GLY A 342 -11.41 0.08 4.51
C GLY A 342 -12.31 0.49 5.70
N CYS A 343 -12.23 -0.24 6.81
CA CYS A 343 -12.96 0.11 8.03
C CYS A 343 -12.51 1.48 8.60
N LEU A 344 -11.21 1.77 8.61
CA LEU A 344 -10.68 3.05 9.10
C LEU A 344 -11.22 4.25 8.29
N TYR A 345 -11.43 4.10 6.98
CA TYR A 345 -12.07 5.14 6.16
C TYR A 345 -13.44 5.51 6.70
N PHE A 346 -14.26 4.49 6.98
CA PHE A 346 -15.63 4.69 7.44
C PHE A 346 -15.70 5.28 8.86
N TYR A 347 -14.88 4.78 9.79
CA TYR A 347 -14.97 5.19 11.20
C TYR A 347 -14.33 6.54 11.50
N VAL A 348 -13.22 6.89 10.83
CA VAL A 348 -12.42 8.07 11.20
C VAL A 348 -12.74 9.30 10.35
N LEU A 349 -13.13 9.15 9.08
CA LEU A 349 -13.43 10.28 8.20
C LEU A 349 -14.93 10.64 8.23
N PRO A 350 -15.36 11.66 8.99
CA PRO A 350 -16.78 12.01 9.10
C PRO A 350 -17.38 12.47 7.76
N LYS A 351 -16.61 13.19 6.95
CA LYS A 351 -17.03 13.60 5.60
C LYS A 351 -17.29 12.38 4.71
N PHE A 352 -16.46 11.35 4.82
CA PHE A 352 -16.61 10.13 4.06
C PHE A 352 -17.83 9.32 4.52
N ARG A 353 -18.03 9.19 5.84
CA ARG A 353 -19.21 8.55 6.41
C ARG A 353 -20.51 9.21 5.93
N HIS A 354 -20.58 10.54 5.98
CA HIS A 354 -21.74 11.30 5.52
C HIS A 354 -21.98 11.14 4.02
N LEU A 355 -20.92 11.06 3.20
CA LEU A 355 -21.05 10.77 1.78
C LEU A 355 -21.65 9.38 1.55
N LEU A 356 -21.17 8.37 2.28
CA LEU A 356 -21.65 7.01 2.16
C LEU A 356 -23.13 6.87 2.58
N THR A 357 -23.51 7.45 3.71
CA THR A 357 -24.91 7.41 4.19
C THR A 357 -25.87 8.06 3.19
N ASN A 358 -25.48 9.21 2.64
CA ASN A 358 -26.37 9.97 1.74
C ASN A 358 -26.47 9.35 0.35
N LYS A 359 -25.41 8.70 -0.15
CA LYS A 359 -25.37 8.16 -1.52
C LYS A 359 -25.76 6.70 -1.61
N VAL A 360 -25.35 5.89 -0.65
CA VAL A 360 -25.52 4.43 -0.70
C VAL A 360 -26.73 3.99 0.10
N MET A 361 -26.91 4.54 1.30
CA MET A 361 -27.97 4.06 2.18
C MET A 361 -29.33 4.73 1.94
N CYS A 362 -29.42 5.79 1.13
CA CYS A 362 -30.65 6.59 0.93
C CYS A 362 -31.40 6.88 2.25
N PHE A 363 -30.68 6.87 3.38
CA PHE A 363 -31.23 7.19 4.68
C PHE A 363 -31.12 8.70 4.79
N ASP A 364 -32.20 9.40 4.44
CA ASP A 364 -32.39 10.79 4.83
C ASP A 364 -32.47 10.84 6.36
N ILE A 365 -31.31 10.89 7.02
CA ILE A 365 -31.19 11.28 8.43
C ILE A 365 -31.23 12.81 8.46
N ASN A 366 -32.37 13.35 8.04
CA ASN A 366 -32.81 14.71 8.29
C ASN A 366 -34.33 14.66 8.47
N LYS A 367 -34.73 14.03 9.57
CA LYS A 367 -35.97 14.36 10.28
C LYS A 367 -35.67 14.32 11.78
#